data_AF-A0A0G0CKR6-F1
#
_entry.id   AF-A0A0G0CKR6-F1
#
_cell.length_a   1.000
_cell.length_b   1.000
_cell.length_c   1.000
_cell.angle_alpha   90.00
_cell.angle_beta   90.00
_cell.angle_gamma   90.00
#
_symmetry.space_group_name_H-M   'P 1'
#
loop_
_entity.id
_entity.type
_entity.pdbx_description
1 polymer ?
#
loop_
_entity_poly.entity_id
_entity_poly.type
_entity_poly.pdbx_seq_one_letter_code
_entity_poly.pdbx_strand_id
1 'polypeptide(L)'
;MIYFSSMTLENIHRKYVRYTEEKTLIQKKIFFLCNLYSSVRNNCTISNKSVSFSTVMLKHLYDRKPAEEYDKILRYIKESVRHPEEIYKNKENKTGGFCFVKSFLNQKYFTVLQESDAEQTNYIVTSFRIRKAEYLKGYEKIWERESDNLHRNT
;
A
#
# COMPACT_ATOMS: atom_id res chain seq x y z
N MET A 1 4.44 32.70 -1.09
CA MET A 1 4.96 31.61 -0.24
C MET A 1 3.85 30.56 -0.11
N ILE A 2 3.86 29.53 -0.95
CA ILE A 2 2.78 28.53 -1.00
C ILE A 2 3.05 27.51 0.10
N TYR A 3 2.26 27.54 1.16
CA TYR A 3 2.24 26.50 2.17
C TYR A 3 1.68 25.21 1.56
N PHE A 4 2.55 24.28 1.16
CA PHE A 4 2.15 22.89 0.96
C PHE A 4 1.90 22.28 2.34
N SER A 5 0.70 22.50 2.90
CA SER A 5 0.19 21.67 3.97
C SER A 5 0.21 20.23 3.46
N SER A 6 1.07 19.38 4.01
CA SER A 6 1.17 17.98 3.60
C SER A 6 -0.16 17.29 3.90
N MET A 7 -1.05 17.19 2.92
CA MET A 7 -2.33 16.51 3.08
C MET A 7 -2.07 15.04 3.42
N THR A 8 -2.50 14.61 4.60
CA THR A 8 -2.47 13.20 5.00
C THR A 8 -3.54 12.41 4.24
N LEU A 9 -3.43 11.07 4.23
CA LEU A 9 -4.48 10.21 3.67
C LEU A 9 -5.86 10.51 4.28
N GLU A 10 -5.91 10.75 5.59
CA GLU A 10 -7.13 11.10 6.32
C GLU A 10 -7.71 12.43 5.84
N ASN A 11 -6.87 13.44 5.57
CA ASN A 11 -7.34 14.72 5.01
C ASN A 11 -7.94 14.54 3.62
N ILE A 12 -7.33 13.69 2.80
CA ILE A 12 -7.79 13.40 1.44
C ILE A 12 -9.11 12.61 1.49
N HIS A 13 -9.21 11.59 2.35
CA HIS A 13 -10.45 10.85 2.61
C HIS A 13 -11.56 11.81 3.04
N ARG A 14 -11.33 12.65 4.06
CA ARG A 14 -12.33 13.61 4.57
C ARG A 14 -12.82 14.58 3.51
N LYS A 15 -11.93 15.01 2.60
CA LYS A 15 -12.25 16.01 1.57
C LYS A 15 -12.96 15.45 0.34
N TYR A 16 -12.63 14.21 -0.07
CA TYR A 16 -13.05 13.70 -1.38
C TYR A 16 -13.85 12.40 -1.35
N VAL A 17 -13.90 11.69 -0.22
CA VAL A 17 -14.50 10.35 -0.13
C VAL A 17 -15.57 10.27 0.96
N ARG A 18 -15.33 10.90 2.11
CA ARG A 18 -16.28 10.89 3.22
C ARG A 18 -17.64 11.43 2.76
N TYR A 19 -18.72 10.76 3.20
CA TYR A 19 -20.11 11.08 2.86
C TYR A 19 -20.51 10.87 1.39
N THR A 20 -19.65 10.27 0.57
CA THR A 20 -20.08 9.80 -0.76
C THR A 20 -20.86 8.50 -0.62
N GLU A 21 -21.95 8.37 -1.37
CA GLU A 21 -22.75 7.13 -1.41
C GLU A 21 -21.94 5.94 -1.93
N GLU A 22 -22.25 4.72 -1.48
CA GLU A 22 -21.59 3.50 -1.93
C GLU A 22 -21.66 3.38 -3.47
N LYS A 23 -20.53 3.05 -4.12
CA LYS A 23 -20.42 2.89 -5.59
C LYS A 23 -20.63 4.15 -6.43
N THR A 24 -20.87 5.32 -5.82
CA THR A 24 -20.92 6.57 -6.57
C THR A 24 -19.55 6.90 -7.17
N LEU A 25 -19.57 7.35 -8.43
CA LEU A 25 -18.38 7.81 -9.13
C LEU A 25 -17.89 9.13 -8.53
N ILE A 26 -16.58 9.20 -8.29
CA ILE A 26 -15.93 10.43 -7.81
C ILE A 26 -14.81 10.84 -8.75
N GLN A 27 -14.49 12.13 -8.76
CA GLN A 27 -13.41 12.66 -9.60
C GLN A 27 -12.08 11.98 -9.21
N LYS A 28 -11.37 11.41 -10.21
CA LYS A 28 -10.02 10.86 -10.03
C LYS A 28 -9.04 12.01 -9.78
N LYS A 29 -8.47 12.04 -8.57
CA LYS A 29 -7.33 12.89 -8.21
C LYS A 29 -6.21 12.02 -7.67
N ILE A 30 -4.99 12.32 -8.05
CA ILE A 30 -3.79 11.57 -7.66
C ILE A 30 -3.01 12.36 -6.62
N PHE A 31 -2.54 11.67 -5.59
CA PHE A 31 -1.75 12.23 -4.50
C PHE A 31 -0.51 11.38 -4.25
N PHE A 32 0.62 12.05 -4.02
CA PHE A 32 1.85 11.42 -3.59
C PHE A 32 1.72 10.87 -2.16
N LEU A 33 2.16 9.63 -1.93
CA LEU A 33 2.17 8.97 -0.63
C LEU A 33 3.55 9.02 0.03
N CYS A 34 4.54 8.44 -0.67
CA CYS A 34 5.90 8.30 -0.20
C CYS A 34 6.84 7.90 -1.33
N ASN A 35 8.14 7.94 -1.04
CA ASN A 35 9.14 7.29 -1.88
C ASN A 35 9.50 5.92 -1.28
N LEU A 36 9.69 4.92 -2.13
CA LEU A 36 10.30 3.65 -1.77
C LEU A 36 11.78 3.85 -1.39
N TYR A 37 12.28 3.07 -0.43
CA TYR A 37 13.71 3.01 -0.16
C TYR A 37 14.45 2.33 -1.31
N SER A 38 15.71 2.72 -1.50
CA SER A 38 16.58 2.09 -2.50
C SER A 38 16.72 0.58 -2.26
N SER A 39 16.78 0.12 -1.00
CA SER A 39 16.82 -1.31 -0.67
C SER A 39 15.59 -2.05 -1.20
N VAL A 40 14.39 -1.51 -0.98
CA VAL A 40 13.15 -2.10 -1.50
C VAL A 40 13.14 -2.14 -3.03
N ARG A 41 13.53 -1.03 -3.69
CA ARG A 41 13.53 -0.94 -5.15
C ARG A 41 14.53 -1.89 -5.80
N ASN A 42 15.77 -1.85 -5.33
CA ASN A 42 16.87 -2.60 -5.94
C ASN A 42 16.66 -4.10 -5.81
N ASN A 43 16.17 -4.57 -4.66
CA ASN A 43 15.92 -6.00 -4.45
C ASN A 43 14.70 -6.53 -5.21
N CYS A 44 13.73 -5.67 -5.54
CA CYS A 44 12.48 -6.08 -6.22
C CYS A 44 12.39 -5.64 -7.67
N THR A 45 13.47 -5.08 -8.23
CA THR A 45 13.51 -4.52 -9.61
C THR A 45 12.38 -3.51 -9.90
N ILE A 46 11.92 -2.78 -8.88
CA ILE A 46 10.87 -1.75 -9.03
C ILE A 46 11.51 -0.49 -9.61
N SER A 47 11.08 -0.11 -10.80
CA SER A 47 11.67 0.98 -11.57
C SER A 47 11.38 2.32 -10.92
N ASN A 48 10.13 2.55 -10.53
CA ASN A 48 9.68 3.85 -10.04
C ASN A 48 9.95 4.03 -8.55
N LYS A 49 10.46 5.21 -8.16
CA LYS A 49 10.71 5.54 -6.74
C LYS A 49 9.45 5.99 -6.01
N SER A 50 8.64 6.80 -6.68
CA SER A 50 7.50 7.45 -6.07
C SER A 50 6.34 6.47 -5.95
N VAL A 51 5.56 6.58 -4.89
CA VAL A 51 4.29 5.88 -4.71
C VAL A 51 3.21 6.90 -4.53
N SER A 52 2.13 6.73 -5.29
CA SER A 52 0.97 7.58 -5.33
C SER A 52 -0.31 6.77 -5.16
N PHE A 53 -1.40 7.45 -4.86
CA PHE A 53 -2.72 6.86 -4.79
C PHE A 53 -3.76 7.79 -5.36
N SER A 54 -4.90 7.22 -5.75
CA SER A 54 -6.03 7.99 -6.25
C SER A 54 -7.19 8.05 -5.26
N THR A 55 -8.02 9.08 -5.40
CA THR A 55 -9.33 9.16 -4.72
C THR A 55 -10.19 7.94 -5.01
N VAL A 56 -10.17 7.44 -6.24
CA VAL A 56 -10.92 6.24 -6.65
C VAL A 56 -10.45 5.00 -5.88
N MET A 57 -9.14 4.84 -5.65
CA MET A 57 -8.61 3.76 -4.79
C MET A 57 -9.12 3.91 -3.35
N LEU A 58 -9.06 5.12 -2.79
CA LEU A 58 -9.56 5.36 -1.43
C LEU A 58 -11.06 5.09 -1.30
N LYS A 59 -11.85 5.44 -2.33
CA LYS A 59 -13.28 5.16 -2.41
C LYS A 59 -13.55 3.67 -2.51
N HIS A 60 -12.79 2.96 -3.34
CA HIS A 60 -12.87 1.50 -3.43
C HIS A 60 -12.61 0.82 -2.08
N LEU A 61 -11.59 1.27 -1.34
CA LEU A 61 -11.33 0.76 0.01
C LEU A 61 -12.45 1.11 0.98
N TYR A 62 -12.95 2.34 0.94
CA TYR A 62 -14.02 2.81 1.83
C TYR A 62 -15.31 2.00 1.65
N ASP A 63 -15.69 1.72 0.41
CA ASP A 63 -16.93 0.99 0.10
C ASP A 63 -16.83 -0.52 0.41
N ARG A 64 -15.61 -1.08 0.39
CA ARG A 64 -15.40 -2.53 0.46
C ARG A 64 -14.95 -3.03 1.82
N LYS A 65 -14.42 -2.17 2.68
CA LYS A 65 -13.78 -2.57 3.95
C LYS A 65 -14.68 -2.22 5.14
N PRO A 66 -14.75 -3.10 6.16
CA PRO A 66 -15.35 -2.73 7.44
C PRO A 66 -14.68 -1.47 7.99
N ALA A 67 -15.43 -0.59 8.66
CA ALA A 67 -14.93 0.70 9.14
C ALA A 67 -13.63 0.57 9.97
N GLU A 68 -13.60 -0.37 10.92
CA GLU A 68 -12.41 -0.63 11.75
C GLU A 68 -11.19 -1.05 10.92
N GLU A 69 -11.40 -1.85 9.87
CA GLU A 69 -10.33 -2.29 8.97
C GLU A 69 -9.86 -1.13 8.08
N TYR A 70 -10.79 -0.31 7.60
CA TYR A 70 -10.50 0.87 6.79
C TYR A 70 -9.63 1.88 7.53
N ASP A 71 -9.97 2.20 8.78
CA ASP A 71 -9.20 3.14 9.59
C ASP A 71 -7.77 2.65 9.83
N LYS A 72 -7.60 1.35 10.08
CA LYS A 72 -6.27 0.72 10.21
C LYS A 72 -5.49 0.77 8.89
N ILE A 73 -6.16 0.52 7.75
CA ILE A 73 -5.52 0.63 6.43
C ILE A 73 -5.04 2.07 6.19
N LEU A 74 -5.87 3.08 6.43
CA LEU A 74 -5.48 4.48 6.24
C LEU A 74 -4.24 4.85 7.07
N ARG A 75 -4.17 4.35 8.30
CA ARG A 75 -3.04 4.57 9.22
C ARG A 75 -1.76 3.86 8.76
N TYR A 76 -1.86 2.63 8.26
CA TYR A 76 -0.71 1.77 8.05
C TYR A 76 -0.20 1.70 6.61
N ILE A 77 -1.00 2.06 5.61
CA ILE A 77 -0.66 1.83 4.19
C ILE A 77 0.68 2.45 3.78
N LYS A 78 0.98 3.67 4.26
CA LYS A 78 2.25 4.34 4.00
C LYS A 78 3.42 3.53 4.54
N GLU A 79 3.28 3.01 5.76
CA GLU A 79 4.31 2.26 6.46
C GLU A 79 4.48 0.85 5.88
N SER A 80 3.39 0.19 5.45
CA SER A 80 3.43 -1.08 4.72
C SER A 80 4.26 -1.01 3.45
N VAL A 81 4.13 0.11 2.73
CA VAL A 81 4.81 0.32 1.45
C VAL A 81 6.24 0.80 1.64
N ARG A 82 6.44 1.72 2.58
CA ARG A 82 7.76 2.31 2.83
C ARG A 82 8.68 1.30 3.49
N HIS A 83 8.17 0.47 4.39
CA HIS A 83 8.97 -0.46 5.18
C HIS A 83 8.37 -1.87 5.21
N PRO A 84 8.17 -2.54 4.07
CA PRO A 84 7.65 -3.91 4.05
C PRO A 84 8.58 -4.88 4.78
N GLU A 85 7.99 -5.95 5.30
CA GLU A 85 8.70 -7.12 5.83
C GLU A 85 8.89 -8.16 4.73
N GLU A 86 7.90 -8.34 3.87
CA GLU A 86 7.94 -9.29 2.76
C GLU A 86 7.39 -8.63 1.50
N ILE A 87 7.92 -8.99 0.34
CA ILE A 87 7.43 -8.57 -0.96
C ILE A 87 7.25 -9.80 -1.85
N TYR A 88 6.12 -9.86 -2.53
CA TYR A 88 5.75 -10.94 -3.43
C TYR A 88 5.42 -10.39 -4.82
N LYS A 89 5.62 -11.20 -5.85
CA LYS A 89 5.03 -10.96 -7.17
C LYS A 89 3.53 -11.24 -7.10
N ASN A 90 2.72 -10.39 -7.70
CA ASN A 90 1.29 -10.63 -7.77
C ASN A 90 0.95 -11.78 -8.73
N LYS A 91 -0.24 -12.34 -8.61
CA LYS A 91 -0.74 -13.39 -9.52
C LYS A 91 -1.03 -12.79 -10.90
N GLU A 92 -0.70 -13.51 -11.96
CA GLU A 92 -0.76 -13.02 -13.36
C GLU A 92 -2.13 -12.44 -13.76
N ASN A 93 -3.23 -13.00 -13.22
CA ASN A 93 -4.60 -12.56 -13.52
C ASN A 93 -5.15 -11.50 -12.54
N LYS A 94 -4.29 -10.76 -11.84
CA LYS A 94 -4.68 -9.72 -10.87
C LYS A 94 -4.03 -8.38 -11.23
N THR A 95 -4.76 -7.30 -10.95
CA THR A 95 -4.26 -5.93 -11.14
C THR A 95 -3.11 -5.63 -10.17
N GLY A 96 -2.05 -5.01 -10.68
CA GLY A 96 -0.83 -4.67 -9.94
C GLY A 96 0.24 -5.75 -10.03
N GLY A 97 1.51 -5.35 -9.92
CA GLY A 97 2.67 -6.23 -10.09
C GLY A 97 3.26 -6.74 -8.79
N PHE A 98 3.24 -5.92 -7.73
CA PHE A 98 3.95 -6.21 -6.48
C PHE A 98 3.02 -6.18 -5.28
N CYS A 99 3.26 -7.09 -4.36
CA CYS A 99 2.45 -7.27 -3.16
C CYS A 99 3.35 -7.10 -1.93
N PHE A 100 3.14 -6.01 -1.20
CA PHE A 100 3.90 -5.63 -0.02
C PHE A 100 3.16 -6.13 1.22
N VAL A 101 3.89 -6.83 2.09
CA VAL A 101 3.35 -7.37 3.34
C VAL A 101 4.11 -6.78 4.52
N LYS A 102 3.36 -6.34 5.52
CA LYS A 102 3.90 -5.86 6.80
C LYS A 102 2.98 -6.22 7.94
N SER A 103 3.57 -6.56 9.09
CA SER A 103 2.85 -6.87 10.31
C SER A 103 2.65 -5.62 11.17
N PHE A 104 1.43 -5.42 11.66
CA PHE A 104 1.10 -4.42 12.67
C PHE A 104 0.27 -5.08 13.76
N LEU A 105 0.70 -4.98 15.02
CA LEU A 105 -0.01 -5.57 16.16
C LEU A 105 -0.36 -7.05 15.92
N ASN A 106 0.62 -7.84 15.46
CA ASN A 106 0.48 -9.26 15.09
C ASN A 106 -0.53 -9.57 13.96
N GLN A 107 -0.89 -8.57 13.16
CA GLN A 107 -1.75 -8.74 11.99
C GLN A 107 -0.99 -8.38 10.72
N LYS A 108 -0.98 -9.28 9.73
CA LYS A 108 -0.37 -9.01 8.42
C LYS A 108 -1.30 -8.17 7.55
N TYR A 109 -0.77 -7.07 7.02
CA TYR A 109 -1.42 -6.22 6.04
C TYR A 109 -0.77 -6.42 4.68
N PHE A 110 -1.59 -6.53 3.65
CA PHE A 110 -1.21 -6.77 2.27
C PHE A 110 -1.57 -5.54 1.44
N THR A 111 -0.61 -4.98 0.71
CA THR A 111 -0.80 -3.80 -0.13
C THR A 111 -0.26 -4.08 -1.52
N VAL A 112 -1.06 -3.79 -2.54
CA VAL A 112 -0.71 -4.06 -3.94
C VAL A 112 -0.27 -2.78 -4.62
N LEU A 113 0.88 -2.82 -5.28
CA LEU A 113 1.41 -1.75 -6.14
C LEU A 113 1.31 -2.13 -7.62
N GLN A 114 1.00 -1.14 -8.44
CA GLN A 114 1.07 -1.20 -9.88
C GLN A 114 2.06 -0.15 -10.38
N GLU A 115 3.06 -0.56 -11.15
CA GLU A 115 3.96 0.39 -11.79
C GLU A 115 3.25 1.12 -12.94
N SER A 116 3.59 2.39 -13.14
CA SER A 116 3.15 3.18 -14.28
C SER A 116 4.33 3.96 -14.84
N ASP A 117 4.86 3.49 -15.97
CA ASP A 117 5.96 4.16 -16.66
C ASP A 117 5.52 5.48 -17.30
N ALA A 118 4.28 5.56 -17.78
CA ALA A 118 3.74 6.80 -18.34
C ALA A 118 3.69 7.94 -17.30
N GLU A 119 3.37 7.62 -16.04
CA GLU A 119 3.23 8.60 -14.96
C GLU A 119 4.44 8.62 -14.01
N GLN A 120 5.47 7.82 -14.30
CA GLN A 120 6.73 7.71 -13.54
C GLN A 120 6.50 7.51 -12.03
N THR A 121 5.50 6.68 -11.69
CA THR A 121 5.08 6.43 -10.31
C THR A 121 4.51 5.03 -10.13
N ASN A 122 4.47 4.56 -8.88
CA ASN A 122 3.75 3.36 -8.50
C ASN A 122 2.39 3.74 -7.92
N TYR A 123 1.33 3.05 -8.32
CA TYR A 123 0.00 3.22 -7.79
C TYR A 123 -0.34 2.16 -6.76
N ILE A 124 -0.86 2.60 -5.62
CA ILE A 124 -1.61 1.71 -4.73
C ILE A 124 -2.87 1.25 -5.47
N VAL A 125 -3.05 -0.06 -5.59
CA VAL A 125 -4.25 -0.68 -6.17
C VAL A 125 -5.26 -1.02 -5.06
N THR A 126 -4.79 -1.67 -4.00
CA THR A 126 -5.62 -2.06 -2.86
C THR A 126 -4.76 -2.34 -1.63
N SER A 127 -5.38 -2.36 -0.46
CA SER A 127 -4.75 -2.74 0.80
C SER A 127 -5.79 -3.39 1.72
N PHE A 128 -5.40 -4.44 2.46
CA PHE A 128 -6.29 -5.14 3.39
C PHE A 128 -5.53 -6.01 4.39
N ARG A 129 -6.23 -6.43 5.45
CA ARG A 129 -5.69 -7.38 6.43
C ARG A 129 -5.80 -8.81 5.92
N ILE A 130 -4.69 -9.56 5.96
CA ILE A 130 -4.69 -11.00 5.75
C ILE A 130 -5.31 -11.68 6.99
N ARG A 131 -6.36 -12.47 6.78
CA ARG A 131 -7.08 -13.17 7.86
C ARG A 131 -6.71 -14.65 7.99
N LYS A 132 -6.21 -15.26 6.92
CA LYS A 132 -5.82 -16.68 6.86
C LYS A 132 -4.32 -16.77 6.58
N ALA A 133 -3.60 -17.54 7.37
CA ALA A 133 -2.15 -17.72 7.20
C ALA A 133 -1.78 -18.19 5.78
N GLU A 134 -2.62 -19.05 5.20
CA GLU A 134 -2.45 -19.61 3.86
C GLU A 134 -2.76 -18.63 2.72
N TYR A 135 -3.16 -17.39 2.98
CA TYR A 135 -3.50 -16.43 1.92
C TYR A 135 -2.37 -16.23 0.91
N LEU A 136 -1.13 -16.22 1.41
CA LEU A 136 0.08 -16.06 0.61
C LEU A 136 0.55 -17.37 -0.05
N LYS A 137 -0.17 -18.49 0.16
CA LYS A 137 0.13 -19.76 -0.51
C LYS A 137 -0.02 -19.59 -2.03
N GLY A 138 1.04 -19.93 -2.75
CA GLY A 138 1.12 -19.78 -4.21
C GLY A 138 1.38 -18.34 -4.68
N TYR A 139 1.75 -17.42 -3.79
CA TYR A 139 2.43 -16.19 -4.19
C TYR A 139 3.94 -16.47 -4.28
N GLU A 140 4.59 -15.90 -5.29
CA GLU A 140 6.05 -15.95 -5.44
C GLU A 140 6.67 -14.88 -4.53
N LYS A 141 7.41 -15.29 -3.49
CA LYS A 141 8.14 -14.37 -2.61
C LYS A 141 9.40 -13.92 -3.35
N ILE A 142 9.57 -12.61 -3.51
CA ILE A 142 10.73 -12.03 -4.20
C ILE A 142 11.73 -11.40 -3.24
N TRP A 143 11.27 -10.96 -2.07
CA TRP A 143 12.14 -10.35 -1.06
C TRP A 143 11.55 -10.50 0.34
N GLU A 144 12.43 -10.65 1.31
CA GLU A 144 12.11 -10.65 2.73
C GLU A 144 13.16 -9.81 3.44
N ARG A 145 12.71 -8.97 4.37
CA ARG A 145 13.62 -8.24 5.22
C ARG A 145 14.28 -9.25 6.14
N GLU A 146 15.61 -9.30 6.10
CA GLU A 146 16.37 -10.00 7.12
C GLU A 146 15.95 -9.44 8.48
N SER A 147 15.38 -10.30 9.31
CA SER A 147 15.25 -9.99 10.72
C SER A 147 16.68 -9.90 11.24
N ASP A 148 17.05 -8.80 11.90
CA ASP A 148 18.20 -8.82 12.78
C ASP A 148 17.93 -9.95 13.80
N ASN A 149 18.45 -11.14 13.51
CA ASN A 149 18.64 -12.18 14.50
C ASN A 149 19.76 -11.67 15.41
N LEU A 150 19.42 -10.72 16.28
CA LEU A 150 20.16 -10.40 17.49
C LEU A 150 20.08 -11.62 18.43
N HIS A 151 20.71 -12.73 18.04
CA HIS A 151 21.51 -13.47 18.99
C HIS A 151 22.72 -12.60 19.30
N ARG A 152 22.51 -11.64 20.21
CA ARG A 152 23.58 -11.21 21.11
C ARG A 152 23.97 -12.47 21.89
N ASN A 153 24.94 -13.20 21.35
CA ASN A 153 25.77 -14.06 22.19
C ASN A 153 26.57 -13.09 23.08
N THR A 154 26.06 -12.87 24.28
CA THR A 154 26.89 -12.58 25.46
C THR A 154 27.94 -13.65 25.64
#